data_AF-A0A2S5CY53-F1
#
_entry.id   AF-A0A2S5CY53-F1
#
_cell.length_a   1.000
_cell.length_b   1.000
_cell.length_c   1.000
_cell.angle_alpha   90.00
_cell.angle_beta   90.00
_cell.angle_gamma   90.00
#
_symmetry.space_group_name_H-M   'P 1'
#
loop_
_entity.id
_entity.type
_entity.pdbx_description
1 polymer ?
#
loop_
_entity_poly.entity_id
_entity_poly.type
_entity_poly.pdbx_seq_one_letter_code
_entity_poly.pdbx_strand_id
1 'polypeptide(L)'
;MKKLFQLTPLLELTQYETLKIIGPYRFLHADATSCSFIYADYHIIVRGKSVAINAIKEEMLHLSVEDLQELHVKMTKDLGVSNHVE
;
A
#
# COMPACT_ATOMS: atom_id res chain seq x y z
N MET A 1 16.40 -26.55 -9.79
CA MET A 1 15.54 -25.37 -10.07
C MET A 1 15.77 -24.34 -8.98
N LYS A 2 16.44 -23.21 -9.26
CA LYS A 2 16.41 -22.08 -8.33
C LYS A 2 14.98 -21.58 -8.32
N LYS A 3 14.28 -21.74 -7.19
CA LYS A 3 12.98 -21.10 -7.01
C LYS A 3 13.23 -19.59 -7.12
N LEU A 4 12.62 -18.97 -8.14
CA LEU A 4 12.54 -17.52 -8.32
C LEU A 4 11.60 -16.98 -7.25
N PHE A 5 12.02 -17.06 -5.98
CA PHE A 5 11.31 -16.33 -4.95
C PHE A 5 11.67 -14.86 -5.14
N GLN A 6 10.69 -14.09 -5.57
CA GLN A 6 10.77 -12.65 -5.48
C GLN A 6 10.72 -12.29 -4.00
N LEU A 7 11.90 -12.17 -3.39
CA LEU A 7 12.06 -11.81 -1.97
C LEU A 7 11.95 -10.29 -1.76
N THR A 8 12.01 -9.52 -2.84
CA THR A 8 12.03 -8.07 -2.76
C THR A 8 10.60 -7.54 -2.61
N PRO A 9 10.35 -6.67 -1.60
CA PRO A 9 9.14 -5.88 -1.53
C PRO A 9 8.86 -5.22 -2.89
N LEU A 10 7.71 -5.53 -3.47
CA LEU A 10 7.23 -4.93 -4.71
C LEU A 10 5.94 -4.17 -4.45
N LEU A 11 5.92 -2.92 -4.89
CA LEU A 11 4.71 -2.16 -5.15
C LEU A 11 4.57 -2.01 -6.65
N GLU A 12 3.45 -2.45 -7.19
CA GLU A 12 3.15 -2.46 -8.62
C GLU A 12 1.85 -1.70 -8.87
N LEU A 13 1.92 -0.65 -9.68
CA LEU A 13 0.76 0.08 -10.19
C LEU A 13 0.62 -0.26 -11.68
N THR A 14 -0.47 -0.93 -12.06
CA THR A 14 -0.72 -1.31 -13.46
C THR A 14 -1.85 -0.46 -14.03
N GLN A 15 -1.54 0.25 -15.12
CA GLN A 15 -2.48 1.08 -15.90
C GLN A 15 -3.25 2.12 -15.07
N TYR A 16 -2.74 2.51 -13.90
CA TYR A 16 -3.44 3.38 -12.93
C TYR A 16 -4.77 2.79 -12.41
N GLU A 17 -5.05 1.51 -12.67
CA GLU A 17 -6.30 0.85 -12.31
C GLU A 17 -6.13 -0.18 -11.19
N THR A 18 -4.91 -0.73 -11.03
CA THR A 18 -4.66 -1.76 -10.02
C THR A 18 -3.37 -1.46 -9.27
N LEU A 19 -3.45 -1.54 -7.94
CA LEU A 19 -2.30 -1.45 -7.06
C LEU A 19 -2.12 -2.77 -6.34
N LYS A 20 -0.94 -3.36 -6.47
CA LYS A 20 -0.58 -4.60 -5.81
C LYS A 20 0.70 -4.42 -5.00
N ILE A 21 0.69 -4.94 -3.78
CA ILE A 21 1.91 -5.10 -2.99
C ILE A 21 2.15 -6.57 -2.63
N ILE A 22 3.42 -6.95 -2.58
CA ILE A 22 3.89 -8.25 -2.11
C ILE A 22 4.85 -8.02 -0.95
N GLY A 23 4.59 -8.64 0.20
CA GLY A 23 5.32 -8.44 1.45
C GLY A 23 4.41 -7.92 2.57
N PRO A 24 4.93 -7.87 3.80
CA PRO A 24 4.15 -7.49 4.97
C PRO A 24 3.72 -6.02 4.91
N TYR A 25 2.50 -5.75 5.35
CA TYR A 25 1.94 -4.41 5.43
C TYR A 25 0.99 -4.29 6.63
N ARG A 26 0.65 -3.06 6.97
CA ARG A 26 -0.32 -2.75 8.03
C ARG A 26 -1.36 -1.79 7.49
N PHE A 27 -2.61 -2.24 7.41
CA PHE A 27 -3.74 -1.37 7.08
C PHE A 27 -3.87 -0.23 8.10
N LEU A 28 -4.22 0.94 7.59
CA LEU A 28 -4.54 2.11 8.40
C LEU A 28 -5.99 2.55 8.21
N HIS A 29 -6.43 2.64 6.95
CA HIS A 29 -7.78 3.09 6.60
C HIS A 29 -8.20 2.48 5.27
N ALA A 30 -9.49 2.17 5.13
CA ALA A 30 -10.09 1.79 3.86
C ALA A 30 -11.56 2.17 3.84
N ASP A 31 -11.98 2.85 2.79
CA ASP A 31 -13.37 3.12 2.45
C ASP A 31 -13.57 3.00 0.93
N ALA A 32 -14.74 3.38 0.44
CA ALA A 32 -15.09 3.23 -0.97
C ALA A 32 -14.30 4.14 -1.92
N THR A 33 -13.59 5.17 -1.42
CA THR A 33 -12.87 6.15 -2.27
C THR A 33 -11.39 6.25 -1.94
N SER A 34 -10.95 5.65 -0.83
CA SER A 34 -9.59 5.75 -0.35
C SER A 34 -9.11 4.51 0.39
N CYS A 35 -7.81 4.25 0.28
CA CYS A 35 -7.13 3.20 1.02
C CYS A 35 -5.77 3.70 1.48
N SER A 36 -5.41 3.43 2.74
CA SER A 36 -4.07 3.72 3.25
C SER A 36 -3.51 2.60 4.10
N PHE A 37 -2.22 2.39 3.96
CA PHE A 37 -1.49 1.32 4.61
C PHE A 37 -0.02 1.70 4.77
N ILE A 38 0.62 1.10 5.77
CA ILE A 38 2.07 1.11 5.92
C ILE A 38 2.63 -0.11 5.20
N TYR A 39 3.62 0.09 4.35
CA TYR A 39 4.34 -0.97 3.66
C TYR A 39 5.84 -0.69 3.73
N ALA A 40 6.59 -1.63 4.30
CA ALA A 40 7.96 -1.36 4.75
C ALA A 40 8.02 -0.07 5.59
N ASP A 41 8.83 0.91 5.18
CA ASP A 41 8.97 2.22 5.85
C ASP A 41 8.15 3.32 5.16
N TYR A 42 7.10 2.98 4.40
CA TYR A 42 6.31 3.94 3.66
C TYR A 42 4.85 3.94 4.09
N HIS A 43 4.31 5.14 4.30
CA HIS A 43 2.87 5.37 4.35
C HIS A 43 2.38 5.62 2.93
N ILE A 44 1.54 4.72 2.46
CA ILE A 44 0.92 4.79 1.15
C ILE A 44 -0.54 5.17 1.31
N ILE A 45 -0.98 6.16 0.52
CA ILE A 45 -2.38 6.58 0.44
C ILE A 45 -2.78 6.55 -1.03
N VAL A 46 -3.88 5.87 -1.32
CA VAL A 46 -4.48 5.74 -2.64
C VAL A 46 -5.86 6.37 -2.58
N ARG A 47 -6.19 7.23 -3.55
CA ARG A 47 -7.53 7.83 -3.70
C ARG A 47 -7.98 7.77 -5.15
N GLY A 48 -9.24 7.48 -5.34
CA GLY A 48 -9.88 7.49 -6.65
C GLY A 48 -11.39 7.67 -6.52
N LYS A 49 -12.07 7.63 -7.65
CA LYS A 49 -13.54 7.65 -7.68
C LYS A 49 -14.13 6.43 -6.95
N SER A 50 -13.51 5.27 -7.11
CA SER A 50 -13.85 4.04 -6.40
C SER A 50 -12.58 3.26 -6.08
N VAL A 51 -12.47 2.74 -4.86
CA VAL A 51 -11.38 1.88 -4.42
C VAL A 51 -11.97 0.59 -3.87
N ALA A 52 -11.58 -0.53 -4.44
CA ALA A 52 -12.03 -1.86 -4.03
C ALA A 52 -10.85 -2.73 -3.63
N ILE A 53 -10.97 -3.42 -2.51
CA ILE A 53 -9.96 -4.39 -2.08
C ILE A 53 -10.31 -5.76 -2.68
N ASN A 54 -9.49 -6.22 -3.60
CA ASN A 54 -9.69 -7.48 -4.32
C ASN A 54 -9.15 -8.69 -3.55
N ALA A 55 -8.06 -8.50 -2.79
CA ALA A 55 -7.46 -9.56 -1.99
C ALA A 55 -6.71 -8.98 -0.79
N ILE A 56 -6.89 -9.64 0.37
CA ILE A 56 -6.20 -9.38 1.63
C ILE A 56 -5.57 -10.70 2.10
N LYS A 57 -4.25 -10.75 2.17
CA LYS A 57 -3.45 -11.81 2.80
C LYS A 57 -2.35 -11.17 3.65
N GLU A 58 -1.70 -11.90 4.54
CA GLU A 58 -0.63 -11.36 5.41
C GLU A 58 0.50 -10.67 4.62
N GLU A 59 0.87 -11.23 3.45
CA GLU A 59 1.97 -10.71 2.61
C GLU A 59 1.51 -10.25 1.23
N MET A 60 0.23 -9.93 1.06
CA MET A 60 -0.28 -9.40 -0.20
C MET A 60 -1.52 -8.53 0.01
N LEU A 61 -1.51 -7.37 -0.63
CA LEU A 61 -2.69 -6.54 -0.82
C LEU A 61 -2.87 -6.25 -2.30
N HIS A 62 -4.09 -6.40 -2.79
CA HIS A 62 -4.45 -6.08 -4.16
C HIS A 62 -5.69 -5.18 -4.16
N LEU A 63 -5.56 -4.00 -4.76
CA LEU A 63 -6.59 -2.99 -4.91
C LEU A 63 -6.93 -2.80 -6.38
N SER A 64 -8.21 -2.58 -6.67
CA SER A 64 -8.68 -1.93 -7.88
C SER A 64 -9.04 -0.48 -7.56
N VAL A 65 -8.72 0.42 -8.48
CA VAL A 65 -9.01 1.84 -8.41
C VAL A 65 -9.69 2.25 -9.70
N GLU A 66 -10.91 2.77 -9.61
CA GLU A 66 -11.57 3.46 -10.70
C GLU A 66 -11.17 4.93 -10.65
N ASP A 67 -10.62 5.45 -11.75
CA ASP A 67 -10.21 6.85 -11.90
C ASP A 67 -9.27 7.31 -10.76
N LEU A 68 -8.01 6.87 -10.83
CA LEU A 68 -6.98 7.21 -9.83
C LEU A 68 -6.76 8.73 -9.80
N GLN A 69 -7.06 9.33 -8.66
CA GLN A 69 -6.90 10.76 -8.43
C GLN A 69 -5.56 11.07 -7.75
N GLU A 70 -5.20 10.28 -6.74
CA GLU A 70 -3.97 10.50 -5.96
C GLU A 70 -3.31 9.19 -5.55
N LEU A 71 -2.00 9.14 -5.67
CA LEU A 71 -1.13 8.13 -5.02
C LEU A 71 -0.03 8.87 -4.27
N HIS A 72 -0.09 8.86 -2.94
CA HIS A 72 0.95 9.43 -2.10
C HIS A 72 1.78 8.34 -1.45
N VAL A 73 3.10 8.50 -1.53
CA VAL A 73 4.07 7.63 -0.88
C VAL A 73 4.98 8.51 -0.03
N LYS A 74 4.90 8.35 1.29
CA LYS A 74 5.71 9.13 2.26
C LYS A 74 6.54 8.20 3.12
N MET A 75 7.82 8.48 3.27
CA MET A 75 8.67 7.72 4.17
C MET A 75 8.25 8.01 5.62
N THR A 76 8.04 6.98 6.43
CA THR A 76 7.54 7.10 7.81
C THR A 76 8.57 7.76 8.73
N LYS A 77 9.86 7.69 8.39
CA LYS A 77 10.94 8.41 9.10
C LYS A 77 10.78 9.93 9.04
N ASP A 78 10.16 10.47 7.99
CA ASP A 78 9.89 11.91 7.85
C ASP A 78 8.60 12.34 8.56
N LEU A 79 7.83 11.41 9.13
CA LEU A 79 6.59 11.70 9.86
C LEU A 79 6.81 11.98 11.36
N GLY A 80 8.05 12.07 11.82
CA GLY A 80 8.39 12.57 13.16
C GLY A 80 7.69 11.80 14.28
N VAL A 81 8.14 10.59 14.57
CA VAL A 81 7.88 10.01 15.89
C VAL A 81 8.72 10.81 16.89
N SER A 82 8.14 11.87 17.46
CA SER A 82 8.62 12.41 18.73
C SER A 82 8.47 11.28 19.74
N ASN A 83 9.58 10.63 20.06
CA ASN A 83 9.65 9.72 21.20
C ASN A 83 9.41 10.55 22.47
N HIS A 84 8.15 10.72 22.86
CA HIS A 84 7.82 11.02 24.25
C HIS A 84 8.07 9.74 25.05
N VAL A 85 9.28 9.65 25.58
CA VAL A 85 9.61 8.78 26.72
C VAL A 85 9.15 9.55 27.96
N GLU A 86 8.11 9.06 28.63
CA GLU A 86 7.89 9.33 30.05
C GLU A 86 8.60 8.25 30.88
#